data_AF-A0A401P8H0-F1
#
_entry.id   AF-A0A401P8H0-F1
#
_cell.length_a   1.000
_cell.length_b   1.000
_cell.length_c   1.000
_cell.angle_alpha   90.00
_cell.angle_beta   90.00
_cell.angle_gamma   90.00
#
_symmetry.space_group_name_H-M   'P 1'
#
loop_
_entity.id
_entity.type
_entity.pdbx_description
1 polymer ?
#
loop_
_entity_poly.entity_id
_entity_poly.type
_entity_poly.pdbx_seq_one_letter_code
_entity_poly.pdbx_strand_id
1 'polypeptide(L)'
;SGKSRRAGRGVRRCLAERGEAEAEAEGGLVFFPLPPAVTAGWWGRPVGRVGKMAISRGLWCCQRVLAWIPVLIITLVVLWSYYAYVFELCVFTVQNGFEKAAYLVVFHLFFVMFVWTYCKAIFTEPSQPSRKKILDIMELELQDMQVLSHSFGGTDPCFLLSSAIRYCDRCQVIKPDRCHHCSICDTCVLKMDHHCPWVNNCIGFSNYKFFLLFLGYSMLYCLFVAATVLQYFIMFWTGGLTDGRAKFHVLFLLFVAVMFFLSLMFLLSYHCWLVSLNRSTLEAFSAPVFQHGPDKNSFNLGVWKNLKQVFGPKRKYWLLPIFTSIGDGHSFPMKSQSESHNPLLSNEEHWDEGESDMEYTATASGTTSVTVEMES
;
A
#
# COMPACT_ATOMS: atom_id res chain seq x y z
N SER A 1 8.87 26.31 -14.45
CA SER A 1 9.45 25.74 -15.69
C SER A 1 10.63 24.76 -15.49
N GLY A 2 11.22 24.59 -14.29
CA GLY A 2 12.43 23.76 -14.11
C GLY A 2 12.25 22.23 -13.98
N LYS A 3 11.09 21.75 -13.50
CA LYS A 3 10.82 20.30 -13.29
C LYS A 3 10.56 19.54 -14.60
N SER A 4 9.80 20.13 -15.53
CA SER A 4 9.52 19.55 -16.87
C SER A 4 10.79 19.38 -17.71
N ARG A 5 11.71 20.36 -17.69
CA ARG A 5 13.03 20.25 -18.37
C ARG A 5 13.95 19.16 -17.78
N ARG A 6 13.71 18.68 -16.56
CA ARG A 6 14.53 17.62 -15.93
C ARG A 6 14.02 16.23 -16.34
N ALA A 7 12.70 16.05 -16.38
CA ALA A 7 12.06 14.84 -16.91
C ALA A 7 12.42 14.63 -18.40
N GLY A 8 12.30 15.68 -19.23
CA GLY A 8 12.67 15.61 -20.65
C GLY A 8 14.17 15.39 -20.93
N ARG A 9 15.05 15.58 -19.93
CA ARG A 9 16.48 15.23 -20.01
C ARG A 9 16.76 13.80 -19.57
N GLY A 10 16.04 13.29 -18.56
CA GLY A 10 16.12 11.89 -18.13
C GLY A 10 15.64 10.93 -19.23
N VAL A 11 14.52 11.25 -19.88
CA VAL A 11 13.98 10.46 -21.00
C VAL A 11 14.96 10.45 -22.19
N ARG A 12 15.50 11.61 -22.58
CA ARG A 12 16.51 11.69 -23.66
C ARG A 12 17.80 10.93 -23.36
N ARG A 13 18.23 10.92 -22.09
CA ARG A 13 19.41 10.15 -21.67
C ARG A 13 19.18 8.65 -21.75
N CYS A 14 18.00 8.17 -21.34
CA CYS A 14 17.61 6.76 -21.47
C CYS A 14 17.57 6.31 -22.93
N LEU A 15 17.06 7.18 -23.83
CA LEU A 15 17.05 6.92 -25.28
C LEU A 15 18.46 6.93 -25.90
N ALA A 16 19.36 7.80 -25.43
CA ALA A 16 20.75 7.83 -25.89
C ALA A 16 21.53 6.58 -25.48
N GLU A 17 21.35 6.09 -24.25
CA GLU A 17 21.97 4.85 -23.76
C GLU A 17 21.45 3.60 -24.52
N ARG A 18 20.25 3.66 -25.13
CA ARG A 18 19.73 2.61 -26.04
C ARG A 18 20.44 2.62 -27.41
N GLY A 19 20.68 3.80 -27.98
CA GLY A 19 21.38 3.93 -29.26
C GLY A 19 22.80 3.36 -29.23
N GLU A 20 23.47 3.44 -28.08
CA GLU A 20 24.79 2.84 -27.86
C GLU A 20 24.71 1.31 -27.65
N ALA A 21 23.67 0.81 -26.97
CA ALA A 21 23.50 -0.62 -26.71
C ALA A 21 23.01 -1.43 -27.94
N GLU A 22 22.21 -0.82 -28.83
CA GLU A 22 21.80 -1.46 -30.09
C GLU A 22 22.94 -1.48 -31.13
N ALA A 23 23.85 -0.51 -31.09
CA ALA A 23 25.05 -0.52 -31.94
C ALA A 23 26.07 -1.61 -31.55
N GLU A 24 26.10 -2.05 -30.28
CA GLU A 24 26.95 -3.18 -29.85
C GLU A 24 26.31 -4.57 -30.10
N ALA A 25 25.00 -4.64 -30.35
CA ALA A 25 24.28 -5.92 -30.49
C ALA A 25 24.32 -6.52 -31.92
N GLU A 26 24.73 -5.78 -32.94
CA GLU A 26 24.81 -6.28 -34.33
C GLU A 26 26.09 -7.07 -34.67
N GLY A 27 26.94 -7.37 -33.69
CA GLY A 27 28.20 -8.10 -33.91
C GLY A 27 28.42 -9.27 -32.96
N GLY A 28 27.65 -10.37 -33.07
CA GLY A 28 27.91 -11.55 -32.24
C GLY A 28 27.10 -12.80 -32.59
N LEU A 29 27.79 -13.83 -33.08
CA LEU A 29 27.31 -15.15 -33.48
C LEU A 29 26.52 -15.92 -32.40
N VAL A 30 25.55 -16.68 -32.89
CA VAL A 30 24.61 -17.59 -32.20
C VAL A 30 25.33 -18.75 -31.49
N PHE A 31 25.07 -18.94 -30.19
CA PHE A 31 25.24 -20.23 -29.50
C PHE A 31 24.13 -20.44 -28.45
N PHE A 32 23.37 -21.52 -28.61
CA PHE A 32 22.52 -22.08 -27.54
C PHE A 32 23.38 -22.86 -26.54
N PRO A 33 23.07 -22.79 -25.23
CA PRO A 33 22.89 -24.03 -24.48
C PRO A 33 21.71 -24.05 -23.49
N LEU A 34 21.28 -25.28 -23.21
CA LEU A 34 20.27 -25.75 -22.26
C LEU A 34 20.57 -25.38 -20.77
N PRO A 35 19.60 -25.53 -19.83
CA PRO A 35 19.52 -24.74 -18.61
C PRO A 35 20.32 -25.30 -17.44
N PRO A 36 20.83 -24.47 -16.51
CA PRO A 36 21.30 -24.94 -15.22
C PRO A 36 20.24 -24.81 -14.12
N ALA A 37 20.33 -25.80 -13.24
CA ALA A 37 19.54 -26.09 -12.07
C ALA A 37 19.40 -24.95 -11.04
N VAL A 38 18.35 -25.12 -10.24
CA VAL A 38 17.98 -24.41 -9.03
C VAL A 38 19.11 -24.38 -8.00
N THR A 39 19.84 -23.26 -7.88
CA THR A 39 20.59 -22.89 -6.67
C THR A 39 20.77 -21.37 -6.54
N ALA A 40 20.36 -20.82 -5.38
CA ALA A 40 20.86 -19.60 -4.74
C ALA A 40 20.82 -18.26 -5.52
N GLY A 41 19.64 -17.61 -5.56
CA GLY A 41 19.48 -16.21 -6.00
C GLY A 41 19.29 -15.22 -4.84
N TRP A 42 20.27 -15.07 -3.95
CA TRP A 42 20.28 -14.03 -2.88
C TRP A 42 21.11 -12.79 -3.24
N TRP A 43 21.33 -12.54 -4.53
CA TRP A 43 22.16 -11.44 -5.02
C TRP A 43 21.44 -10.65 -6.12
N GLY A 44 20.48 -9.82 -5.73
CA GLY A 44 20.06 -8.70 -6.58
C GLY A 44 21.20 -7.67 -6.64
N ARG A 45 21.88 -7.57 -7.78
CA ARG A 45 22.81 -6.45 -8.03
C ARG A 45 21.99 -5.16 -8.22
N PRO A 46 22.32 -4.04 -7.55
CA PRO A 46 21.68 -2.77 -7.85
C PRO A 46 22.22 -2.24 -9.19
N VAL A 47 21.34 -2.13 -10.18
CA VAL A 47 21.59 -1.40 -11.44
C VAL A 47 21.29 0.07 -11.19
N GLY A 48 22.28 0.94 -11.42
CA GLY A 48 22.12 2.40 -11.44
C GLY A 48 22.75 3.13 -10.27
N ARG A 49 24.08 3.34 -10.31
CA ARG A 49 24.80 4.16 -9.32
C ARG A 49 25.05 5.55 -9.91
N VAL A 50 24.18 6.52 -9.63
CA VAL A 50 24.49 7.95 -9.81
C VAL A 50 24.57 8.61 -8.45
N GLY A 51 25.81 8.75 -7.97
CA GLY A 51 26.31 9.79 -7.07
C GLY A 51 25.51 10.10 -5.80
N LYS A 52 25.68 9.30 -4.74
CA LYS A 52 25.75 9.81 -3.35
C LYS A 52 26.80 9.02 -2.57
N MET A 53 27.58 9.78 -1.79
CA MET A 53 28.69 9.41 -0.90
C MET A 53 28.81 7.92 -0.57
N ALA A 54 30.01 7.38 -0.81
CA ALA A 54 30.41 6.05 -0.39
C ALA A 54 30.39 5.96 1.15
N ILE A 55 29.21 5.69 1.71
CA ILE A 55 29.08 5.11 3.03
C ILE A 55 29.95 3.84 3.02
N SER A 56 30.88 3.71 3.98
CA SER A 56 31.76 2.56 4.04
C SER A 56 30.92 1.29 4.01
N ARG A 57 31.36 0.26 3.27
CA ARG A 57 30.62 -1.02 3.17
C ARG A 57 30.28 -1.59 4.56
N GLY A 58 31.13 -1.34 5.56
CA GLY A 58 30.89 -1.66 6.96
C GLY A 58 29.68 -0.93 7.56
N LEU A 59 29.54 0.38 7.35
CA LEU A 59 28.41 1.15 7.89
C LEU A 59 27.07 0.73 7.23
N TRP A 60 27.08 0.39 5.95
CA TRP A 60 25.89 -0.14 5.26
C TRP A 60 25.51 -1.54 5.76
N CYS A 61 26.50 -2.39 6.06
CA CYS A 61 26.28 -3.69 6.70
C CYS A 61 25.68 -3.54 8.10
N CYS A 62 26.25 -2.66 8.93
CA CYS A 62 25.71 -2.36 10.26
C CYS A 62 24.27 -1.86 10.19
N GLN A 63 23.96 -0.93 9.29
CA GLN A 63 22.60 -0.42 9.13
C GLN A 63 21.60 -1.53 8.77
N ARG A 64 21.98 -2.49 7.91
CA ARG A 64 21.12 -3.62 7.57
C ARG A 64 20.87 -4.56 8.75
N VAL A 65 21.87 -4.79 9.59
CA VAL A 65 21.71 -5.60 10.81
C VAL A 65 20.82 -4.88 11.83
N LEU A 66 21.06 -3.58 12.06
CA LEU A 66 20.28 -2.78 12.99
C LEU A 66 18.80 -2.65 12.58
N ALA A 67 18.50 -2.71 11.27
CA ALA A 67 17.12 -2.68 10.77
C ALA A 67 16.28 -3.89 11.22
N TRP A 68 16.90 -5.00 11.64
CA TRP A 68 16.19 -6.17 12.17
C TRP A 68 15.87 -6.06 13.67
N ILE A 69 16.42 -5.08 14.40
CA ILE A 69 16.19 -4.93 15.85
C ILE A 69 14.69 -4.85 16.18
N PRO A 70 13.84 -4.05 15.51
CA PRO A 70 12.42 -4.00 15.82
C PRO A 70 11.72 -5.35 15.64
N VAL A 71 12.08 -6.10 14.58
CA VAL A 71 11.53 -7.44 14.33
C VAL A 71 11.94 -8.43 15.42
N LEU A 72 13.21 -8.36 15.86
CA LEU A 72 13.72 -9.19 16.95
C LEU A 72 13.00 -8.87 18.27
N ILE A 73 12.76 -7.59 18.58
CA ILE A 73 12.02 -7.19 19.79
C ILE A 73 10.62 -7.80 19.79
N ILE A 74 9.87 -7.65 18.70
CA ILE A 74 8.50 -8.22 18.60
C ILE A 74 8.56 -9.74 18.71
N THR A 75 9.51 -10.39 18.05
CA THR A 75 9.68 -11.84 18.10
C THR A 75 9.95 -12.32 19.52
N LEU A 76 10.83 -11.66 20.26
CA LEU A 76 11.14 -12.00 21.66
C LEU A 76 9.94 -11.80 22.58
N VAL A 77 9.20 -10.69 22.44
CA VAL A 77 7.98 -10.42 23.21
C VAL A 77 6.92 -11.48 22.95
N VAL A 78 6.73 -11.88 21.68
CA VAL A 78 5.76 -12.91 21.30
C VAL A 78 6.16 -14.28 21.88
N LEU A 79 7.42 -14.68 21.77
CA LEU A 79 7.91 -15.95 22.32
C LEU A 79 7.79 -15.99 23.85
N TRP A 80 8.14 -14.89 24.53
CA TRP A 80 7.93 -14.75 25.97
C TRP A 80 6.44 -14.82 26.34
N SER A 81 5.56 -14.15 25.58
CA SER A 81 4.12 -14.19 25.84
C SER A 81 3.53 -15.59 25.63
N TYR A 82 4.04 -16.37 24.67
CA TYR A 82 3.70 -17.78 24.49
C TYR A 82 4.09 -18.59 25.72
N TYR A 83 5.34 -18.44 26.19
CA TYR A 83 5.81 -19.11 27.41
C TYR A 83 4.92 -18.78 28.61
N ALA A 84 4.70 -17.48 28.87
CA ALA A 84 3.91 -17.00 30.00
C ALA A 84 2.45 -17.47 29.95
N TYR A 85 1.81 -17.42 28.77
CA TYR A 85 0.42 -17.83 28.64
C TYR A 85 0.24 -19.35 28.71
N VAL A 86 1.08 -20.11 28.02
CA VAL A 86 0.92 -21.57 27.94
C VAL A 86 1.37 -22.24 29.22
N PHE A 87 2.57 -21.93 29.73
CA PHE A 87 3.13 -22.63 30.87
C PHE A 87 2.70 -22.01 32.19
N GLU A 88 3.02 -20.73 32.42
CA GLU A 88 2.75 -20.08 33.71
C GLU A 88 1.24 -19.97 33.99
N LEU A 89 0.46 -19.52 33.00
CA LEU A 89 -0.98 -19.42 33.15
C LEU A 89 -1.68 -20.78 32.94
N CYS A 90 -1.71 -21.31 31.72
CA CYS A 90 -2.56 -22.47 31.40
C CYS A 90 -2.12 -23.76 32.11
N VAL A 91 -0.81 -24.07 32.17
CA VAL A 91 -0.35 -25.31 32.80
C VAL A 91 -0.38 -25.20 34.32
N PHE A 92 0.24 -24.16 34.90
CA PHE A 92 0.44 -24.06 36.35
C PHE A 92 -0.68 -23.36 37.13
N THR A 93 -1.35 -22.36 36.54
CA THR A 93 -2.35 -21.55 37.27
C THR A 93 -3.77 -22.07 37.06
N VAL A 94 -4.16 -22.44 35.83
CA VAL A 94 -5.52 -22.91 35.54
C VAL A 94 -5.72 -24.34 36.05
N GLN A 95 -6.63 -24.51 37.00
CA GLN A 95 -6.94 -25.82 37.59
C GLN A 95 -8.03 -26.58 36.81
N ASN A 96 -9.03 -25.87 36.27
CA ASN A 96 -10.12 -26.50 35.53
C ASN A 96 -9.64 -27.03 34.17
N GLY A 97 -9.75 -28.34 33.96
CA GLY A 97 -9.28 -29.00 32.73
C GLY A 97 -10.01 -28.54 31.46
N PHE A 98 -11.31 -28.27 31.54
CA PHE A 98 -12.09 -27.79 30.38
C PHE A 98 -11.69 -26.37 29.99
N GLU A 99 -11.58 -25.47 30.98
CA GLU A 99 -11.13 -24.08 30.77
C GLU A 99 -9.71 -24.05 30.18
N LYS A 100 -8.80 -24.85 30.74
CA LYS A 100 -7.43 -25.01 30.24
C LYS A 100 -7.41 -25.44 28.77
N ALA A 101 -8.19 -26.46 28.40
CA ALA A 101 -8.26 -26.94 27.03
C ALA A 101 -8.83 -25.86 26.09
N ALA A 102 -9.90 -25.17 26.48
CA ALA A 102 -10.50 -24.10 25.70
C ALA A 102 -9.51 -22.95 25.47
N TYR A 103 -8.81 -22.50 26.51
CA TYR A 103 -7.81 -21.44 26.42
C TYR A 103 -6.65 -21.83 25.51
N LEU A 104 -6.10 -23.04 25.66
CA LEU A 104 -5.02 -23.51 24.82
C LEU A 104 -5.43 -23.58 23.35
N VAL A 105 -6.62 -24.10 23.03
CA VAL A 105 -7.09 -24.21 21.64
C VAL A 105 -7.25 -22.84 20.99
N VAL A 106 -7.96 -21.92 21.65
CA VAL A 106 -8.21 -20.57 21.10
C VAL A 106 -6.92 -19.75 21.04
N PHE A 107 -6.06 -19.86 22.05
CA PHE A 107 -4.75 -19.22 22.06
C PHE A 107 -3.90 -19.65 20.87
N HIS A 108 -3.78 -20.96 20.61
CA HIS A 108 -2.99 -21.46 19.50
C HIS A 108 -3.55 -21.06 18.14
N LEU A 109 -4.89 -20.98 18.01
CA LEU A 109 -5.52 -20.47 16.79
C LEU A 109 -5.08 -19.03 16.49
N PHE A 110 -5.16 -18.12 17.48
CA PHE A 110 -4.73 -16.74 17.30
C PHE A 110 -3.22 -16.62 17.13
N PHE A 111 -2.43 -17.39 17.89
CA PHE A 111 -0.97 -17.41 17.80
C PHE A 111 -0.49 -17.84 16.40
N VAL A 112 -1.04 -18.93 15.85
CA VAL A 112 -0.67 -19.42 14.51
C VAL A 112 -1.04 -18.38 13.45
N MET A 113 -2.23 -17.79 13.51
CA MET A 113 -2.65 -16.76 12.55
C MET A 113 -1.82 -15.47 12.67
N PHE A 114 -1.48 -15.06 13.89
CA PHE A 114 -0.56 -13.95 14.16
C PHE A 114 0.80 -14.20 13.53
N VAL A 115 1.43 -15.34 13.83
CA VAL A 115 2.77 -15.67 13.30
C VAL A 115 2.73 -15.78 11.78
N TRP A 116 1.73 -16.44 11.21
CA TRP A 116 1.61 -16.61 9.76
C TRP A 116 1.48 -15.26 9.05
N THR A 117 0.63 -14.37 9.54
CA THR A 117 0.43 -13.03 8.96
C THR A 117 1.65 -12.13 9.16
N TYR A 118 2.31 -12.20 10.31
CA TYR A 118 3.55 -11.46 10.57
C TYR A 118 4.68 -11.89 9.63
N CYS A 119 4.91 -13.21 9.48
CA CYS A 119 5.88 -13.74 8.52
C CYS A 119 5.56 -13.30 7.10
N LYS A 120 4.28 -13.31 6.70
CA LYS A 120 3.87 -12.84 5.37
C LYS A 120 4.10 -11.34 5.17
N ALA A 121 3.93 -10.51 6.19
CA ALA A 121 4.24 -9.08 6.11
C ALA A 121 5.76 -8.81 6.00
N ILE A 122 6.59 -9.56 6.74
CA ILE A 122 8.06 -9.45 6.70
C ILE A 122 8.62 -9.95 5.37
N PHE A 123 8.30 -11.19 4.98
CA PHE A 123 9.00 -11.90 3.91
C PHE A 123 8.35 -11.78 2.53
N THR A 124 7.19 -11.12 2.41
CA THR A 124 6.66 -10.81 1.07
C THR A 124 7.35 -9.56 0.54
N GLU A 125 8.17 -9.73 -0.48
CA GLU A 125 8.88 -8.64 -1.12
C GLU A 125 7.90 -7.59 -1.72
N PRO A 126 8.23 -6.29 -1.62
CA PRO A 126 7.43 -5.24 -2.23
C PRO A 126 7.49 -5.35 -3.76
N SER A 127 6.33 -5.33 -4.42
CA SER A 127 6.27 -5.32 -5.88
C SER A 127 6.95 -4.07 -6.44
N GLN A 128 7.80 -4.28 -7.45
CA GLN A 128 8.55 -3.24 -8.14
C GLN A 128 7.96 -2.97 -9.53
N PRO A 129 8.09 -1.75 -10.06
CA PRO A 129 7.65 -1.46 -11.42
C PRO A 129 8.44 -2.27 -12.45
N SER A 130 7.74 -2.90 -13.39
CA SER A 130 8.37 -3.68 -14.46
C SER A 130 8.93 -2.77 -15.55
N ARG A 131 10.21 -2.92 -15.91
CA ARG A 131 10.86 -2.11 -16.96
C ARG A 131 10.20 -2.30 -18.33
N LYS A 132 9.80 -3.52 -18.68
CA LYS A 132 9.21 -3.84 -19.99
C LYS A 132 7.88 -3.10 -20.21
N LYS A 133 6.94 -3.16 -19.24
CA LYS A 133 5.67 -2.40 -19.36
C LYS A 133 5.93 -0.91 -19.48
N ILE A 134 6.88 -0.36 -18.71
CA ILE A 134 7.23 1.06 -18.81
C ILE A 134 7.75 1.41 -20.20
N LEU A 135 8.59 0.56 -20.80
CA LEU A 135 9.13 0.78 -22.15
C LEU A 135 8.04 0.64 -23.22
N ASP A 136 7.19 -0.39 -23.15
CA ASP A 136 6.07 -0.58 -24.07
C ASP A 136 5.15 0.65 -24.05
N ILE A 137 4.89 1.21 -22.87
CA ILE A 137 4.09 2.43 -22.71
C ILE A 137 4.85 3.66 -23.22
N MET A 138 6.14 3.80 -22.93
CA MET A 138 6.94 4.89 -23.48
C MET A 138 6.97 4.87 -25.01
N GLU A 139 7.03 3.69 -25.62
CA GLU A 139 7.01 3.51 -27.07
C GLU A 139 5.67 3.92 -27.67
N LEU A 140 4.56 3.54 -27.02
CA LEU A 140 3.21 4.02 -27.36
C LEU A 140 3.10 5.56 -27.26
N GLU A 141 3.58 6.16 -26.16
CA GLU A 141 3.53 7.62 -25.96
C GLU A 141 4.46 8.39 -26.92
N LEU A 142 5.61 7.83 -27.31
CA LEU A 142 6.54 8.45 -28.27
C LEU A 142 6.05 8.36 -29.71
N GLN A 143 5.32 7.31 -30.09
CA GLN A 143 4.65 7.23 -31.39
C GLN A 143 3.50 8.25 -31.50
N ASP A 144 2.84 8.59 -30.40
CA ASP A 144 1.73 9.57 -30.38
C ASP A 144 2.14 11.02 -30.08
N MET A 145 3.39 11.29 -29.70
CA MET A 145 3.88 12.66 -29.40
C MET A 145 3.94 13.62 -30.61
N GLN A 146 3.67 13.13 -31.83
CA GLN A 146 3.46 13.99 -33.01
C GLN A 146 1.97 14.21 -33.36
N VAL A 147 1.03 13.55 -32.68
CA VAL A 147 -0.43 13.63 -32.97
C VAL A 147 -1.25 14.13 -31.76
N LEU A 148 -0.67 14.16 -30.56
CA LEU A 148 -1.36 14.45 -29.29
C LEU A 148 -1.78 15.93 -29.03
N SER A 149 -2.03 16.71 -30.08
CA SER A 149 -2.67 18.03 -29.96
C SER A 149 -4.13 18.03 -30.43
N HIS A 150 -4.59 17.04 -31.19
CA HIS A 150 -5.88 17.19 -31.90
C HIS A 150 -6.79 15.98 -31.93
N SER A 151 -6.40 14.84 -31.37
CA SER A 151 -7.23 13.64 -31.40
C SER A 151 -6.84 12.79 -30.22
N PHE A 152 -7.73 12.62 -29.23
CA PHE A 152 -7.87 11.44 -28.34
C PHE A 152 -8.69 11.84 -27.11
N GLY A 153 -10.02 11.91 -27.30
CA GLY A 153 -10.94 11.41 -26.31
C GLY A 153 -10.96 9.89 -26.44
N GLY A 154 -10.29 9.16 -25.53
CA GLY A 154 -10.24 7.70 -25.61
C GLY A 154 -9.08 7.06 -24.87
N THR A 155 -9.34 6.65 -23.63
CA THR A 155 -8.82 5.44 -22.96
C THR A 155 -7.34 5.05 -23.14
N ASP A 156 -6.46 5.55 -22.26
CA ASP A 156 -5.62 4.69 -21.42
C ASP A 156 -5.02 5.47 -20.22
N PRO A 157 -5.30 5.08 -18.95
CA PRO A 157 -5.06 5.92 -17.77
C PRO A 157 -3.64 5.85 -17.19
N CYS A 158 -2.68 5.21 -17.85
CA CYS A 158 -1.59 4.59 -17.11
C CYS A 158 -0.48 5.54 -16.59
N PHE A 159 -0.35 6.78 -17.11
CA PHE A 159 0.78 7.67 -16.74
C PHE A 159 0.49 9.17 -16.65
N LEU A 160 -0.73 9.61 -16.97
CA LEU A 160 -1.07 11.04 -17.09
C LEU A 160 -1.81 11.59 -15.86
N LEU A 161 -1.51 11.07 -14.66
CA LEU A 161 -2.09 11.59 -13.42
C LEU A 161 -1.78 13.08 -13.30
N SER A 162 -0.51 13.49 -13.25
CA SER A 162 -0.17 14.90 -13.39
C SER A 162 0.08 15.25 -14.85
N SER A 163 -0.14 16.51 -15.23
CA SER A 163 0.37 17.15 -16.46
C SER A 163 1.90 17.09 -16.63
N ALA A 164 2.58 16.25 -15.83
CA ALA A 164 4.00 15.95 -15.86
C ALA A 164 4.23 14.47 -15.52
N ILE A 165 5.06 13.80 -16.33
CA ILE A 165 5.52 12.43 -16.10
C ILE A 165 6.26 12.33 -14.76
N ARG A 166 5.86 11.41 -13.88
CA ARG A 166 6.51 11.18 -12.58
C ARG A 166 7.69 10.23 -12.73
N TYR A 167 8.91 10.74 -12.67
CA TYR A 167 10.14 9.95 -12.85
C TYR A 167 10.89 9.68 -11.53
N CYS A 168 11.60 8.56 -11.45
CA CYS A 168 12.55 8.26 -10.38
C CYS A 168 14.00 8.30 -10.88
N ASP A 169 14.74 9.34 -10.49
CA ASP A 169 16.17 9.47 -10.85
C ASP A 169 17.07 8.39 -10.23
N ARG A 170 16.66 7.72 -9.15
CA ARG A 170 17.49 6.68 -8.52
C ARG A 170 17.34 5.33 -9.22
N CYS A 171 16.10 4.92 -9.43
CA CYS A 171 15.78 3.64 -10.05
C CYS A 171 15.80 3.71 -11.59
N GLN A 172 15.87 4.92 -12.17
CA GLN A 172 15.77 5.19 -13.61
C GLN A 172 14.50 4.57 -14.21
N VAL A 173 13.36 4.82 -13.57
CA VAL A 173 12.04 4.33 -13.99
C VAL A 173 11.00 5.43 -13.93
N ILE A 174 10.07 5.42 -14.89
CA ILE A 174 8.81 6.16 -14.76
C ILE A 174 7.97 5.47 -13.69
N LYS A 175 7.42 6.24 -12.76
CA LYS A 175 6.63 5.73 -11.65
C LYS A 175 5.19 5.53 -12.11
N PRO A 176 4.67 4.29 -12.10
CA PRO A 176 3.24 4.06 -12.28
C PRO A 176 2.42 4.79 -11.22
N ASP A 177 1.12 4.87 -11.41
CA ASP A 177 0.21 5.44 -10.43
C ASP A 177 0.40 4.83 -9.04
N ARG A 178 0.31 5.69 -8.01
CA ARG A 178 0.47 5.29 -6.60
C ARG A 178 1.83 4.64 -6.25
N CYS A 179 2.79 4.61 -7.17
CA CYS A 179 4.15 4.14 -6.93
C CYS A 179 5.03 5.25 -6.33
N HIS A 180 5.78 4.91 -5.28
CA HIS A 180 6.73 5.82 -4.64
C HIS A 180 8.08 5.14 -4.42
N HIS A 181 9.17 5.92 -4.39
CA HIS A 181 10.50 5.40 -4.09
C HIS A 181 10.71 5.42 -2.58
N CYS A 182 11.00 4.27 -1.98
CA CYS A 182 11.40 4.21 -0.59
C CYS A 182 12.93 4.27 -0.49
N SER A 183 13.47 5.26 0.21
CA SER A 183 14.92 5.39 0.39
C SER A 183 15.54 4.34 1.31
N ILE A 184 14.73 3.65 2.13
CA ILE A 184 15.20 2.58 3.03
C ILE A 184 15.27 1.26 2.26
N CYS A 185 14.21 0.91 1.51
CA CYS A 185 14.18 -0.25 0.63
C CYS A 185 15.03 -0.04 -0.66
N ASP A 186 15.46 1.21 -0.92
CA ASP A 186 16.19 1.69 -2.11
C ASP A 186 15.59 1.23 -3.45
N THR A 187 14.25 1.17 -3.50
CA THR A 187 13.52 0.76 -4.69
C THR A 187 12.17 1.48 -4.80
N CYS A 188 11.62 1.51 -6.01
CA CYS A 188 10.25 1.94 -6.26
C CYS A 188 9.27 0.83 -5.87
N VAL A 189 8.30 1.17 -5.03
CA VAL A 189 7.30 0.25 -4.50
C VAL A 189 5.93 0.60 -5.08
N LEU A 190 5.30 -0.38 -5.73
CA LEU A 190 3.96 -0.25 -6.28
C LEU A 190 2.92 -0.09 -5.16
N LYS A 191 1.98 0.85 -5.35
CA LYS A 191 0.98 1.25 -4.34
C LYS A 191 1.59 1.41 -2.94
N MET A 192 2.71 2.14 -2.84
CA MET A 192 3.44 2.27 -1.58
C MET A 192 2.54 2.93 -0.53
N ASP A 193 2.43 2.29 0.63
CA ASP A 193 1.73 2.84 1.78
C ASP A 193 2.71 3.51 2.74
N HIS A 194 3.65 2.74 3.30
CA HIS A 194 4.72 3.25 4.15
C HIS A 194 5.85 2.22 4.27
N HIS A 195 7.00 2.65 4.79
CA HIS A 195 8.02 1.72 5.26
C HIS A 195 7.77 1.43 6.74
N CYS A 196 7.66 0.16 7.11
CA CYS A 196 7.35 -0.23 8.48
C CYS A 196 8.57 -0.91 9.13
N PRO A 197 9.22 -0.25 10.12
CA PRO A 197 10.36 -0.83 10.82
C PRO A 197 10.03 -2.13 11.55
N TRP A 198 8.80 -2.26 12.07
CA TRP A 198 8.34 -3.41 12.85
C TRP A 198 8.23 -4.72 12.07
N VAL A 199 8.20 -4.64 10.73
CA VAL A 199 8.29 -5.80 9.83
C VAL A 199 9.56 -5.75 8.96
N ASN A 200 10.43 -4.76 9.19
CA ASN A 200 11.62 -4.47 8.38
C ASN A 200 11.37 -4.54 6.87
N ASN A 201 10.23 -4.00 6.42
CA ASN A 201 9.81 -4.11 5.03
C ASN A 201 8.91 -2.93 4.63
N CYS A 202 8.87 -2.66 3.33
CA CYS A 202 7.94 -1.71 2.74
C CYS A 202 6.53 -2.34 2.64
N ILE A 203 5.52 -1.63 3.13
CA ILE A 203 4.12 -1.98 2.95
C ILE A 203 3.62 -1.34 1.65
N GLY A 204 3.14 -2.16 0.72
CA GLY A 204 2.65 -1.74 -0.59
C GLY A 204 1.73 -2.77 -1.22
N PHE A 205 1.62 -2.77 -2.55
CA PHE A 205 0.64 -3.59 -3.28
C PHE A 205 0.67 -5.09 -2.93
N SER A 206 1.85 -5.71 -2.86
CA SER A 206 2.01 -7.15 -2.66
C SER A 206 1.66 -7.64 -1.24
N ASN A 207 1.79 -6.78 -0.23
CA ASN A 207 1.71 -7.19 1.18
C ASN A 207 0.73 -6.37 2.02
N TYR A 208 0.02 -5.37 1.47
CA TYR A 208 -0.93 -4.55 2.23
C TYR A 208 -2.01 -5.40 2.91
N LYS A 209 -2.58 -6.39 2.21
CA LYS A 209 -3.53 -7.34 2.82
C LYS A 209 -2.91 -8.09 4.01
N PHE A 210 -1.67 -8.55 3.88
CA PHE A 210 -0.98 -9.28 4.96
C PHE A 210 -0.73 -8.38 6.17
N PHE A 211 -0.37 -7.12 5.93
CA PHE A 211 -0.24 -6.12 6.98
C PHE A 211 -1.56 -5.86 7.72
N LEU A 212 -2.68 -5.69 7.01
CA LEU A 212 -4.00 -5.52 7.64
C LEU A 212 -4.40 -6.73 8.48
N LEU A 213 -4.18 -7.94 7.96
CA LEU A 213 -4.44 -9.17 8.71
C LEU A 213 -3.52 -9.29 9.92
N PHE A 214 -2.24 -8.94 9.79
CA PHE A 214 -1.30 -8.89 10.90
C PHE A 214 -1.80 -7.95 12.00
N LEU A 215 -2.23 -6.72 11.67
CA LEU A 215 -2.80 -5.81 12.66
C LEU A 215 -4.06 -6.39 13.34
N GLY A 216 -4.97 -6.97 12.55
CA GLY A 216 -6.20 -7.58 13.05
C GLY A 216 -5.95 -8.77 13.99
N TYR A 217 -5.13 -9.73 13.57
CA TYR A 217 -4.81 -10.90 14.38
C TYR A 217 -3.93 -10.55 15.59
N SER A 218 -3.08 -9.53 15.51
CA SER A 218 -2.35 -9.00 16.67
C SER A 218 -3.29 -8.40 17.70
N MET A 219 -4.29 -7.62 17.25
CA MET A 219 -5.31 -7.04 18.13
C MET A 219 -6.15 -8.13 18.79
N LEU A 220 -6.60 -9.13 18.03
CA LEU A 220 -7.37 -10.27 18.56
C LEU A 220 -6.54 -11.12 19.55
N TYR A 221 -5.26 -11.36 19.24
CA TYR A 221 -4.33 -12.03 20.15
C TYR A 221 -4.21 -11.28 21.48
N CYS A 222 -3.94 -9.98 21.42
CA CYS A 222 -3.82 -9.14 22.63
C CYS A 222 -5.12 -9.08 23.42
N LEU A 223 -6.27 -8.92 22.74
CA LEU A 223 -7.58 -8.89 23.39
C LEU A 223 -7.88 -10.21 24.10
N PHE A 224 -7.63 -11.35 23.44
CA PHE A 224 -7.85 -12.67 24.01
C PHE A 224 -6.96 -12.90 25.25
N VAL A 225 -5.67 -12.57 25.15
CA VAL A 225 -4.74 -12.64 26.28
C VAL A 225 -5.22 -11.74 27.42
N ALA A 226 -5.53 -10.47 27.16
CA ALA A 226 -5.98 -9.54 28.19
C ALA A 226 -7.28 -10.01 28.88
N ALA A 227 -8.28 -10.44 28.10
CA ALA A 227 -9.57 -10.89 28.62
C ALA A 227 -9.45 -12.13 29.50
N THR A 228 -8.65 -13.11 29.08
CA THR A 228 -8.46 -14.36 29.85
C THR A 228 -7.54 -14.17 31.05
N VAL A 229 -6.53 -13.31 30.96
CA VAL A 229 -5.61 -12.99 32.07
C VAL A 229 -6.29 -12.15 33.15
N LEU A 230 -7.26 -11.29 32.80
CA LEU A 230 -7.90 -10.35 33.73
C LEU A 230 -8.46 -11.03 34.99
N GLN A 231 -9.14 -12.17 34.85
CA GLN A 231 -9.69 -12.88 36.01
C GLN A 231 -8.59 -13.37 36.97
N TYR A 232 -7.47 -13.87 36.45
CA TYR A 232 -6.35 -14.34 37.28
C TYR A 232 -5.56 -13.18 37.87
N PHE A 233 -5.50 -12.05 37.16
CA PHE A 233 -4.98 -10.81 37.71
C PHE A 233 -5.83 -10.33 38.90
N ILE A 234 -7.16 -10.40 38.82
CA ILE A 234 -8.04 -10.07 39.95
C ILE A 234 -7.81 -11.06 41.10
N MET A 235 -7.80 -12.38 40.82
CA MET A 235 -7.53 -13.41 41.83
C MET A 235 -6.17 -13.24 42.50
N PHE A 236 -5.16 -12.75 41.78
CA PHE A 236 -3.86 -12.41 42.32
C PHE A 236 -3.97 -11.31 43.40
N TRP A 237 -4.65 -10.20 43.09
CA TRP A 237 -4.80 -9.08 44.03
C TRP A 237 -5.71 -9.39 45.21
N THR A 238 -6.66 -10.32 45.06
CA THR A 238 -7.55 -10.75 46.15
C THR A 238 -6.95 -11.88 47.00
N GLY A 239 -5.70 -12.30 46.75
CA GLY A 239 -5.00 -13.32 47.55
C GLY A 239 -5.35 -14.77 47.22
N GLY A 240 -6.01 -15.03 46.08
CA GLY A 240 -6.40 -16.38 45.63
C GLY A 240 -5.27 -17.19 44.98
N LEU A 241 -4.12 -16.58 44.66
CA LEU A 241 -2.98 -17.24 44.01
C LEU A 241 -1.71 -17.16 44.88
N THR A 242 -1.15 -18.32 45.24
CA THR A 242 -0.02 -18.42 46.19
C THR A 242 1.36 -18.45 45.52
N ASP A 243 1.49 -18.87 44.26
CA ASP A 243 2.79 -19.07 43.58
C ASP A 243 3.51 -17.76 43.22
N GLY A 244 4.73 -17.57 43.74
CA GLY A 244 5.62 -16.41 43.53
C GLY A 244 5.98 -16.08 42.08
N ARG A 245 6.25 -17.09 41.24
CA ARG A 245 6.84 -16.87 39.89
C ARG A 245 5.78 -16.57 38.84
N ALA A 246 4.67 -17.30 38.87
CA ALA A 246 3.52 -17.03 38.00
C ALA A 246 3.01 -15.58 38.15
N LYS A 247 3.16 -14.97 39.33
CA LYS A 247 2.76 -13.57 39.62
C LYS A 247 3.37 -12.55 38.67
N PHE A 248 4.69 -12.60 38.45
CA PHE A 248 5.37 -11.60 37.62
C PHE A 248 5.02 -11.74 36.14
N HIS A 249 4.91 -12.98 35.66
CA HIS A 249 4.54 -13.26 34.27
C HIS A 249 3.10 -12.82 33.98
N VAL A 250 2.14 -13.20 34.82
CA VAL A 250 0.71 -12.83 34.66
C VAL A 250 0.52 -11.31 34.69
N LEU A 251 1.18 -10.62 35.62
CA LEU A 251 1.13 -9.16 35.74
C LEU A 251 1.64 -8.46 34.48
N PHE A 252 2.85 -8.80 34.04
CA PHE A 252 3.47 -8.18 32.87
C PHE A 252 2.71 -8.52 31.59
N LEU A 253 2.16 -9.73 31.48
CA LEU A 253 1.40 -10.20 30.33
C LEU A 253 0.14 -9.36 30.09
N LEU A 254 -0.61 -9.04 31.17
CA LEU A 254 -1.78 -8.17 31.06
C LEU A 254 -1.41 -6.77 30.56
N PHE A 255 -0.41 -6.12 31.17
CA PHE A 255 -0.02 -4.76 30.80
C PHE A 255 0.50 -4.67 29.37
N VAL A 256 1.36 -5.62 28.97
CA VAL A 256 1.87 -5.69 27.59
C VAL A 256 0.73 -5.91 26.60
N ALA A 257 -0.18 -6.84 26.89
CA ALA A 257 -1.33 -7.12 26.03
C ALA A 257 -2.25 -5.89 25.87
N VAL A 258 -2.60 -5.20 26.96
CA VAL A 258 -3.45 -4.01 26.91
C VAL A 258 -2.77 -2.86 26.16
N MET A 259 -1.48 -2.61 26.40
CA MET A 259 -0.72 -1.56 25.71
C MET A 259 -0.71 -1.77 24.19
N PHE A 260 -0.39 -2.99 23.75
CA PHE A 260 -0.41 -3.32 22.33
C PHE A 260 -1.82 -3.31 21.75
N PHE A 261 -2.82 -3.83 22.47
CA PHE A 261 -4.22 -3.80 22.04
C PHE A 261 -4.68 -2.37 21.72
N LEU A 262 -4.46 -1.42 22.63
CA LEU A 262 -4.88 -0.03 22.44
C LEU A 262 -4.17 0.60 21.24
N SER A 263 -2.85 0.42 21.12
CA SER A 263 -2.07 0.96 20.00
C SER A 263 -2.49 0.37 18.65
N LEU A 264 -2.71 -0.95 18.60
CA LEU A 264 -3.15 -1.66 17.40
C LEU A 264 -4.57 -1.30 17.01
N MET A 265 -5.46 -1.06 17.98
CA MET A 265 -6.84 -0.62 17.72
C MET A 265 -6.86 0.69 16.95
N PHE A 266 -6.09 1.69 17.36
CA PHE A 266 -5.99 2.97 16.63
C PHE A 266 -5.40 2.80 15.23
N LEU A 267 -4.30 2.04 15.11
CA LEU A 267 -3.64 1.82 13.83
C LEU A 267 -4.53 1.05 12.84
N LEU A 268 -5.18 -0.03 13.30
CA LEU A 268 -6.11 -0.80 12.48
C LEU A 268 -7.32 0.05 12.07
N SER A 269 -7.88 0.85 12.98
CA SER A 269 -9.01 1.74 12.68
C SER A 269 -8.65 2.76 11.60
N TYR A 270 -7.46 3.36 11.70
CA TYR A 270 -6.93 4.27 10.68
C TYR A 270 -6.81 3.58 9.31
N HIS A 271 -6.23 2.38 9.26
CA HIS A 271 -6.09 1.65 8.00
C HIS A 271 -7.42 1.14 7.45
N CYS A 272 -8.39 0.78 8.30
CA CYS A 272 -9.75 0.46 7.87
C CYS A 272 -10.42 1.66 7.18
N TRP A 273 -10.21 2.87 7.71
CA TRP A 273 -10.66 4.11 7.07
C TRP A 273 -9.94 4.38 5.74
N LEU A 274 -8.62 4.14 5.66
CA LEU A 274 -7.88 4.26 4.39
C LEU A 274 -8.39 3.28 3.33
N VAL A 275 -8.63 2.02 3.71
CA VAL A 275 -9.16 0.98 2.82
C VAL A 275 -10.57 1.35 2.35
N SER A 276 -11.43 1.86 3.23
CA SER A 276 -12.80 2.24 2.86
C SER A 276 -12.84 3.37 1.83
N LEU A 277 -11.80 4.23 1.80
CA LEU A 277 -11.62 5.31 0.84
C LEU A 277 -10.67 4.98 -0.33
N ASN A 278 -10.11 3.77 -0.37
CA ASN A 278 -9.07 3.32 -1.30
C ASN A 278 -7.86 4.28 -1.39
N ARG A 279 -7.39 4.75 -0.23
CA ARG A 279 -6.21 5.62 -0.13
C ARG A 279 -5.04 4.86 0.48
N SER A 280 -3.83 5.20 0.07
CA SER A 280 -2.63 4.89 0.84
C SER A 280 -2.41 5.96 1.92
N THR A 281 -1.57 5.67 2.91
CA THR A 281 -1.15 6.63 3.92
C THR A 281 -0.52 7.87 3.26
N LEU A 282 0.32 7.70 2.24
CA LEU A 282 0.92 8.81 1.48
C LEU A 282 -0.14 9.69 0.81
N GLU A 283 -1.17 9.09 0.22
CA GLU A 283 -2.26 9.81 -0.46
C GLU A 283 -3.19 10.53 0.52
N ALA A 284 -3.33 10.00 1.74
CA ALA A 284 -4.09 10.67 2.80
C ALA A 284 -3.44 12.00 3.21
N PHE A 285 -2.10 12.02 3.31
CA PHE A 285 -1.32 13.22 3.63
C PHE A 285 -1.12 14.15 2.42
N SER A 286 -0.95 13.60 1.22
CA SER A 286 -0.71 14.36 0.00
C SER A 286 -1.58 13.85 -1.14
N ALA A 287 -2.59 14.64 -1.51
CA ALA A 287 -3.52 14.27 -2.56
C ALA A 287 -2.78 14.00 -3.88
N PRO A 288 -3.09 12.91 -4.59
CA PRO A 288 -2.61 12.74 -5.95
C PRO A 288 -3.14 13.89 -6.81
N VAL A 289 -2.28 14.40 -7.70
CA VAL A 289 -2.62 15.48 -8.63
C VAL A 289 -3.00 14.86 -9.95
N PHE A 290 -4.23 15.16 -10.39
CA PHE A 290 -4.82 14.74 -11.65
C PHE A 290 -4.76 15.90 -12.67
N GLN A 291 -5.17 15.66 -13.92
CA GLN A 291 -5.30 16.73 -14.93
C GLN A 291 -6.26 17.83 -14.48
N HIS A 292 -7.35 17.46 -13.83
CA HIS A 292 -8.34 18.37 -13.23
C HIS A 292 -7.93 18.92 -11.85
N GLY A 293 -6.69 18.67 -11.41
CA GLY A 293 -6.16 19.14 -10.12
C GLY A 293 -6.09 18.06 -9.03
N PRO A 294 -5.77 18.44 -7.78
CA PRO A 294 -5.62 17.50 -6.68
C PRO A 294 -6.96 16.87 -6.26
N ASP A 295 -7.03 15.55 -6.21
CA ASP A 295 -8.26 14.84 -5.81
C ASP A 295 -7.93 13.58 -4.98
N LYS A 296 -8.44 13.53 -3.75
CA LYS A 296 -8.22 12.39 -2.83
C LYS A 296 -9.17 11.22 -3.09
N ASN A 297 -10.19 11.40 -3.92
CA ASN A 297 -11.27 10.45 -4.14
C ASN A 297 -11.23 9.78 -5.52
N SER A 298 -10.26 10.10 -6.36
CA SER A 298 -10.26 9.59 -7.74
C SER A 298 -10.12 8.07 -7.83
N PHE A 299 -9.49 7.42 -6.84
CA PHE A 299 -9.42 5.95 -6.75
C PHE A 299 -10.56 5.34 -5.90
N ASN A 300 -11.45 6.16 -5.34
CA ASN A 300 -12.55 5.68 -4.50
C ASN A 300 -13.70 5.18 -5.37
N LEU A 301 -13.95 3.87 -5.35
CA LEU A 301 -15.00 3.20 -6.12
C LEU A 301 -16.22 2.84 -5.26
N GLY A 302 -16.27 3.34 -4.02
CA GLY A 302 -17.21 2.91 -2.99
C GLY A 302 -16.67 1.77 -2.11
N VAL A 303 -17.05 1.80 -0.84
CA VAL A 303 -16.47 0.98 0.24
C VAL A 303 -16.33 -0.50 -0.12
N TRP A 304 -17.37 -1.12 -0.68
CA TRP A 304 -17.36 -2.54 -1.04
C TRP A 304 -16.39 -2.87 -2.18
N LYS A 305 -16.32 -2.03 -3.22
CA LYS A 305 -15.37 -2.22 -4.33
C LYS A 305 -13.94 -1.99 -3.83
N ASN A 306 -13.74 -1.01 -2.96
CA ASN A 306 -12.44 -0.72 -2.36
C ASN A 306 -11.93 -1.87 -1.49
N LEU A 307 -12.80 -2.47 -0.66
CA LEU A 307 -12.45 -3.68 0.09
C LEU A 307 -12.06 -4.83 -0.84
N LYS A 308 -12.81 -5.06 -1.92
CA LYS A 308 -12.48 -6.10 -2.92
C LYS A 308 -11.14 -5.86 -3.61
N GLN A 309 -10.72 -4.60 -3.81
CA GLN A 309 -9.39 -4.31 -4.36
C GLN A 309 -8.26 -4.88 -3.50
N VAL A 310 -8.43 -4.94 -2.18
CA VAL A 310 -7.42 -5.44 -1.24
C VAL A 310 -7.63 -6.91 -0.88
N PHE A 311 -8.86 -7.31 -0.55
CA PHE A 311 -9.15 -8.67 -0.07
C PHE A 311 -9.55 -9.64 -1.18
N GLY A 312 -9.83 -9.14 -2.38
CA GLY A 312 -10.25 -9.94 -3.52
C GLY A 312 -11.75 -10.26 -3.55
N PRO A 313 -12.23 -10.87 -4.65
CA PRO A 313 -13.65 -11.15 -4.85
C PRO A 313 -14.17 -12.31 -3.98
N LYS A 314 -13.31 -13.29 -3.67
CA LYS A 314 -13.69 -14.53 -2.96
C LYS A 314 -13.56 -14.34 -1.43
N ARG A 315 -14.69 -14.17 -0.74
CA ARG A 315 -14.77 -13.93 0.72
C ARG A 315 -14.05 -14.99 1.59
N LYS A 316 -14.05 -16.26 1.15
CA LYS A 316 -13.40 -17.37 1.89
C LYS A 316 -11.90 -17.17 2.13
N TYR A 317 -11.23 -16.33 1.33
CA TYR A 317 -9.81 -16.04 1.48
C TYR A 317 -9.52 -14.73 2.21
N TRP A 318 -10.54 -13.99 2.64
CA TRP A 318 -10.35 -12.66 3.22
C TRP A 318 -9.53 -12.70 4.49
N LEU A 319 -9.79 -13.68 5.36
CA LEU A 319 -9.11 -13.88 6.64
C LEU A 319 -7.80 -14.68 6.52
N LEU A 320 -7.47 -15.18 5.33
CA LEU A 320 -6.26 -15.97 5.11
C LEU A 320 -5.15 -15.10 4.50
N PRO A 321 -3.89 -15.25 4.95
CA PRO A 321 -2.75 -14.47 4.45
C PRO A 321 -2.21 -15.04 3.12
N ILE A 322 -3.12 -15.17 2.16
CA ILE A 322 -2.86 -15.57 0.77
C ILE A 322 -3.12 -14.34 -0.11
N PHE A 323 -2.27 -14.11 -1.11
CA PHE A 323 -2.40 -12.97 -2.00
C PHE A 323 -3.69 -13.09 -2.82
N THR A 324 -4.59 -12.11 -2.68
CA THR A 324 -5.87 -12.06 -3.40
C THR A 324 -6.26 -10.64 -3.83
N SER A 325 -5.35 -9.67 -3.70
CA SER A 325 -5.56 -8.30 -4.16
C SER A 325 -5.83 -8.28 -5.67
N ILE A 326 -6.64 -7.35 -6.13
CA ILE A 326 -6.99 -7.20 -7.55
C ILE A 326 -6.01 -6.22 -8.22
N GLY A 327 -5.72 -6.46 -9.50
CA GLY A 327 -4.86 -5.60 -10.33
C GLY A 327 -3.43 -6.10 -10.39
N ASP A 328 -2.59 -5.34 -11.09
CA ASP A 328 -1.17 -5.65 -11.30
C ASP A 328 -0.23 -4.70 -10.56
N GLY A 329 -0.81 -3.77 -9.78
CA GLY A 329 -0.09 -2.74 -9.03
C GLY A 329 0.42 -1.57 -9.87
N HIS A 330 0.25 -1.59 -11.20
CA HIS A 330 0.69 -0.53 -12.11
C HIS A 330 -0.47 0.41 -12.45
N SER A 331 -1.62 -0.16 -12.80
CA SER A 331 -2.84 0.59 -13.10
C SER A 331 -3.91 0.35 -12.03
N PHE A 332 -4.69 1.39 -11.75
CA PHE A 332 -5.76 1.34 -10.75
C PHE A 332 -7.03 1.93 -11.34
N PRO A 333 -8.18 1.26 -11.17
CA PRO A 333 -9.45 1.79 -11.62
C PRO A 333 -9.78 3.13 -10.95
N MET A 334 -10.21 4.10 -11.75
CA MET A 334 -10.58 5.44 -11.32
C MET A 334 -12.09 5.66 -11.34
N LYS A 335 -12.58 6.59 -10.52
CA LYS A 335 -13.99 6.93 -10.37
C LYS A 335 -14.61 7.42 -11.68
N SER A 336 -13.93 8.34 -12.39
CA SER A 336 -14.41 8.90 -13.66
C SER A 336 -14.66 7.81 -14.72
N GLN A 337 -13.76 6.84 -14.84
CA GLN A 337 -13.95 5.68 -15.73
C GLN A 337 -15.11 4.79 -15.27
N SER A 338 -15.31 4.63 -13.96
CA SER A 338 -16.41 3.82 -13.44
C SER A 338 -17.78 4.46 -13.67
N GLU A 339 -17.85 5.79 -13.73
CA GLU A 339 -19.06 6.55 -14.02
C GLU A 339 -19.39 6.56 -15.52
N SER A 340 -18.40 6.67 -16.41
CA SER A 340 -18.61 6.60 -17.87
C SER A 340 -19.08 5.23 -18.36
N HIS A 341 -18.70 4.15 -17.67
CA HIS A 341 -19.21 2.80 -17.94
C HIS A 341 -20.61 2.53 -17.38
N ASN A 342 -21.24 3.50 -16.68
CA ASN A 342 -22.61 3.37 -16.19
C ASN A 342 -23.59 3.80 -17.28
N PRO A 343 -24.42 2.90 -17.85
CA PRO A 343 -25.31 3.21 -18.98
C PRO A 343 -26.32 4.32 -18.70
N LEU A 344 -26.59 4.61 -17.42
CA LEU A 344 -27.50 5.67 -16.99
C LEU A 344 -26.88 7.06 -17.02
N LEU A 345 -25.54 7.16 -17.03
CA LEU A 345 -24.80 8.43 -17.04
C LEU A 345 -24.09 8.67 -18.38
N SER A 346 -23.91 7.63 -19.21
CA SER A 346 -23.30 7.77 -20.55
C SER A 346 -24.19 8.48 -21.57
N ASN A 347 -25.45 8.75 -21.22
CA ASN A 347 -26.44 9.36 -22.12
C ASN A 347 -26.75 10.84 -21.78
N GLU A 348 -26.08 11.45 -20.80
CA GLU A 348 -26.15 12.90 -20.59
C GLU A 348 -25.08 13.60 -21.44
N GLU A 349 -25.14 13.44 -22.76
CA GLU A 349 -24.38 14.28 -23.68
C GLU A 349 -25.29 15.36 -24.29
N HIS A 350 -24.83 16.60 -24.12
CA HIS A 350 -24.95 17.70 -25.07
C HIS A 350 -26.32 18.39 -25.21
N TRP A 351 -26.59 19.36 -24.33
CA TRP A 351 -27.40 20.51 -24.73
C TRP A 351 -26.49 21.45 -25.53
N ASP A 352 -26.60 21.36 -26.85
CA ASP A 352 -26.08 22.34 -27.81
C ASP A 352 -26.70 23.70 -27.47
N GLU A 353 -25.93 24.64 -26.90
CA GLU A 353 -26.30 26.06 -26.94
C GLU A 353 -26.01 26.53 -28.37
N GLY A 354 -26.97 26.30 -29.25
CA GLY A 354 -26.96 26.88 -30.58
C GLY A 354 -26.99 28.40 -30.49
N GLU A 355 -25.85 29.03 -30.82
CA GLU A 355 -25.76 30.43 -31.20
C GLU A 355 -26.70 30.65 -32.40
N SER A 356 -27.90 31.18 -32.13
CA SER A 356 -28.72 31.82 -33.16
C SER A 356 -28.36 33.31 -33.18
N ASP A 357 -27.55 33.70 -34.15
CA ASP A 357 -27.39 35.08 -34.58
C ASP A 357 -28.78 35.67 -34.90
N MET A 358 -29.31 36.52 -34.01
CA MET A 358 -30.50 37.32 -34.29
C MET A 358 -30.15 38.81 -34.13
N GLU A 359 -30.01 39.42 -35.30
CA GLU A 359 -29.78 40.83 -35.59
C GLU A 359 -30.90 41.71 -34.96
N TYR A 360 -30.54 42.55 -33.98
CA TYR A 360 -31.47 43.51 -33.36
C TYR A 360 -31.50 44.82 -34.16
N THR A 361 -32.52 44.99 -35.01
CA THR A 361 -32.98 46.31 -35.47
C THR A 361 -33.89 46.95 -34.43
N ALA A 362 -33.56 48.17 -34.03
CA ALA A 362 -34.27 48.97 -33.04
C ALA A 362 -35.61 49.53 -33.56
N THR A 363 -36.68 49.41 -32.77
CA THR A 363 -37.80 50.37 -32.76
C THR A 363 -38.53 50.39 -31.42
N ALA A 364 -38.42 51.54 -30.75
CA ALA A 364 -39.41 52.30 -29.99
C ALA A 364 -40.58 51.63 -29.23
N SER A 365 -40.74 52.16 -28.00
CA SER A 365 -41.98 52.42 -27.24
C SER A 365 -42.58 51.27 -26.41
N GLY A 366 -42.90 51.57 -25.15
CA GLY A 366 -43.73 50.71 -24.30
C GLY A 366 -43.31 50.69 -22.83
N THR A 367 -43.68 51.73 -22.09
CA THR A 367 -43.75 51.76 -20.62
C THR A 367 -44.42 50.52 -20.01
N THR A 368 -43.80 49.91 -18.99
CA THR A 368 -44.51 49.53 -17.75
C THR A 368 -43.51 49.19 -16.63
N SER A 369 -43.73 49.84 -15.50
CA SER A 369 -43.00 49.73 -14.23
C SER A 369 -43.26 48.41 -13.51
N VAL A 370 -42.23 47.82 -12.91
CA VAL A 370 -42.38 46.96 -11.73
C VAL A 370 -41.28 47.30 -10.72
N THR A 371 -41.72 47.64 -9.52
CA THR A 371 -40.98 48.09 -8.35
C THR A 371 -40.19 46.96 -7.69
N VAL A 372 -39.00 47.32 -7.19
CA VAL A 372 -38.15 46.51 -6.31
C VAL A 372 -38.64 46.68 -4.87
N GLU A 373 -38.91 45.58 -4.17
CA GLU A 373 -38.87 45.55 -2.70
C GLU A 373 -37.75 44.59 -2.25
N MET A 374 -36.78 45.15 -1.54
CA MET A 374 -35.77 44.45 -0.75
C MET A 374 -35.99 44.82 0.72
N GLU A 375 -36.04 43.77 1.55
CA GLU A 375 -35.62 43.68 2.95
C GLU A 375 -36.25 44.60 4.02
N SER A 376 -37.02 43.95 4.91
CA SER A 376 -36.68 43.85 6.34
C SER A 376 -37.20 42.55 6.95
#